data_AF-A0A0U5ILT8-F1
#
_entry.id   AF-A0A0U5ILT8-F1
#
_cell.length_a   1.000
_cell.length_b   1.000
_cell.length_c   1.000
_cell.angle_alpha   90.00
_cell.angle_beta   90.00
_cell.angle_gamma   90.00
#
_symmetry.space_group_name_H-M   'P 1'
#
loop_
_entity.id
_entity.type
_entity.pdbx_description
1 polymer ?
#
loop_
_entity_poly.entity_id
_entity_poly.type
_entity_poly.pdbx_seq_one_letter_code
_entity_poly.pdbx_strand_id
1 'polypeptide(L)'
;MRTNGDADTTATRPSTPEATGHATGTPLGRALKIRSMVTVAGEFLPFMWPMRNFIHHNPLNGFEHLQFEEAVAQATRLFHARGYLRRTDYQALMQEGRIDPDVIEDLVSEFLRDWAPDHDACEDDGEQLDLKRILTTLMTRMDQPSVGNAYPSTDAILARLRPSADQP
;
A
#
# COMPACT_ATOMS: atom_id res chain seq x y z
N MET A 1 24.82 75.03 15.29
CA MET A 1 25.92 75.69 14.54
C MET A 1 25.73 75.27 13.08
N ARG A 2 25.06 76.11 12.28
CA ARG A 2 25.62 76.85 11.11
C ARG A 2 26.42 75.96 10.15
N THR A 3 26.30 75.95 8.82
CA THR A 3 25.40 76.46 7.76
C THR A 3 26.16 76.17 6.45
N ASN A 4 25.45 76.00 5.34
CA ASN A 4 25.88 76.20 3.93
C ASN A 4 26.86 75.18 3.34
N GLY A 5 26.82 74.85 2.05
CA GLY A 5 25.98 75.37 0.96
C GLY A 5 26.27 74.65 -0.37
N ASP A 6 25.28 74.76 -1.25
CA ASP A 6 25.25 74.85 -2.72
C ASP A 6 26.35 74.21 -3.59
N ALA A 7 25.90 73.34 -4.52
CA ALA A 7 26.04 73.50 -5.98
C ALA A 7 25.24 72.36 -6.65
N ASP A 8 24.04 72.63 -7.13
CA ASP A 8 23.74 72.78 -8.57
C ASP A 8 24.50 71.79 -9.47
N THR A 9 23.81 70.74 -9.91
CA THR A 9 23.99 70.18 -11.24
C THR A 9 22.67 69.57 -11.69
N THR A 10 22.06 70.31 -12.59
CA THR A 10 20.92 69.97 -13.41
C THR A 10 21.23 68.70 -14.22
N ALA A 11 20.54 67.61 -13.94
CA ALA A 11 20.48 66.45 -14.83
C ALA A 11 19.01 66.11 -15.07
N THR A 12 18.43 66.80 -16.06
CA THR A 12 17.12 66.54 -16.64
C THR A 12 17.07 65.07 -17.07
N ARG A 13 16.42 64.23 -16.26
CA ARG A 13 16.01 62.89 -16.69
C ARG A 13 14.91 63.06 -17.74
N PRO A 14 15.03 62.44 -18.94
CA PRO A 14 13.93 62.44 -19.89
C PRO A 14 12.73 61.73 -19.27
N SER A 15 11.60 62.44 -19.23
CA SER A 15 10.30 61.94 -18.86
C SER A 15 9.97 60.70 -19.69
N THR A 16 10.07 59.53 -19.05
CA THR A 16 9.49 58.30 -19.60
C THR A 16 7.97 58.45 -19.50
N PRO A 17 7.19 58.23 -20.57
CA PRO A 17 5.75 58.34 -20.50
C PRO A 17 5.24 57.32 -19.48
N GLU A 18 4.32 57.75 -18.63
CA GLU A 18 3.56 56.89 -17.72
C GLU A 18 3.08 55.67 -18.49
N ALA A 19 3.66 54.51 -18.19
CA ALA A 19 3.04 53.24 -18.51
C ALA A 19 1.75 53.19 -17.69
N THR A 20 0.66 53.67 -18.31
CA THR A 20 -0.70 53.48 -17.85
C THR A 20 -0.93 51.99 -17.69
N GLY A 21 -0.74 51.52 -16.47
CA GLY A 21 -1.06 50.16 -16.06
C GLY A 21 -2.55 49.92 -16.27
N HIS A 22 -2.90 49.38 -17.43
CA HIS A 22 -4.20 48.77 -17.61
C HIS A 22 -4.19 47.49 -16.77
N ALA A 23 -4.65 47.62 -15.52
CA ALA A 23 -5.11 46.50 -14.73
C ALA A 23 -6.28 45.85 -15.49
N THR A 24 -5.98 44.99 -16.46
CA THR A 24 -6.98 44.15 -17.11
C THR A 24 -7.29 42.99 -16.18
N GLY A 25 -8.02 43.31 -15.11
CA GLY A 25 -8.76 42.31 -14.35
C GLY A 25 -9.54 41.44 -15.33
N THR A 26 -9.57 40.14 -15.08
CA THR A 26 -10.31 39.19 -15.93
C THR A 26 -11.73 39.74 -16.14
N PRO A 27 -12.22 39.88 -17.39
CA PRO A 27 -13.56 40.41 -17.66
C PRO A 27 -14.59 39.70 -16.79
N LEU A 28 -15.52 40.45 -16.19
CA LEU A 28 -16.47 39.94 -15.18
C LEU A 28 -17.15 38.64 -15.62
N GLY A 29 -17.58 38.56 -16.89
CA GLY A 29 -18.18 37.35 -17.45
C GLY A 29 -17.25 36.13 -17.45
N ARG A 30 -15.96 36.32 -17.71
CA ARG A 30 -14.94 35.26 -17.65
C ARG A 30 -14.64 34.86 -16.20
N ALA A 31 -14.58 35.83 -15.28
CA ALA A 31 -14.39 35.55 -13.85
C ALA A 31 -15.58 34.75 -13.26
N LEU A 32 -16.81 35.14 -13.60
CA LEU A 32 -18.02 34.41 -13.20
C LEU A 32 -18.09 33.01 -13.82
N LYS A 33 -17.72 32.87 -15.10
CA LYS A 33 -17.65 31.56 -15.76
C LYS A 33 -16.66 30.62 -15.07
N ILE A 34 -15.46 31.10 -14.76
CA ILE A 34 -14.44 30.31 -14.03
C ILE A 34 -14.97 29.94 -12.65
N ARG A 35 -15.54 30.88 -11.90
CA ARG A 35 -16.09 30.61 -10.56
C ARG A 35 -17.21 29.58 -10.60
N SER A 36 -18.13 29.68 -11.55
CA SER A 36 -19.20 28.71 -11.76
C SER A 36 -18.66 27.31 -12.07
N MET A 37 -17.70 27.21 -13.00
CA MET A 37 -17.07 25.92 -13.34
C MET A 37 -16.34 25.30 -12.14
N VAL A 38 -15.63 26.10 -11.34
CA VAL A 38 -14.95 25.61 -10.12
C VAL A 38 -15.97 25.14 -9.09
N THR A 39 -17.07 25.86 -8.88
CA THR A 39 -18.13 25.45 -7.95
C THR A 39 -18.74 24.10 -8.36
N VAL A 40 -19.14 23.95 -9.63
CA VAL A 40 -19.72 22.70 -10.14
C VAL A 40 -18.72 21.54 -10.07
N ALA A 41 -17.45 21.79 -10.43
CA ALA A 41 -16.41 20.77 -10.30
C ALA A 41 -16.15 20.37 -8.83
N GLY A 42 -16.33 21.31 -7.90
CA GLY A 42 -16.18 21.07 -6.46
C GLY A 42 -17.24 20.17 -5.85
N GLU A 43 -18.42 20.03 -6.47
CA GLU A 43 -19.49 19.12 -5.99
C GLU A 43 -19.08 17.65 -6.01
N PHE A 44 -18.15 17.29 -6.90
CA PHE A 44 -17.62 15.93 -7.01
C PHE A 44 -16.38 15.68 -6.15
N LEU A 45 -15.85 16.74 -5.52
CA LEU A 45 -14.75 16.58 -4.58
C LEU A 45 -15.32 16.20 -3.21
N PRO A 46 -14.81 15.14 -2.57
CA PRO A 46 -15.20 14.83 -1.20
C PRO A 46 -14.89 16.01 -0.28
N PHE A 47 -15.74 16.21 0.74
CA PHE A 47 -15.68 17.31 1.72
C PHE A 47 -14.33 17.47 2.45
N MET A 48 -13.44 16.48 2.35
CA MET A 48 -12.16 16.44 3.07
C MET A 48 -10.98 17.08 2.31
N TRP A 49 -11.22 17.84 1.23
CA TRP A 49 -10.16 18.53 0.49
C TRP A 49 -9.82 19.92 1.07
N PRO A 50 -8.55 20.39 1.05
CA PRO A 50 -7.34 19.69 0.66
C PRO A 50 -6.80 18.83 1.81
N MET A 51 -6.65 17.53 1.57
CA MET A 51 -5.98 16.63 2.51
C MET A 51 -4.49 17.00 2.58
N ARG A 52 -4.14 17.86 3.54
CA ARG A 52 -2.74 18.25 3.82
C ARG A 52 -1.98 17.18 4.61
N ASN A 53 -2.72 16.33 5.31
CA ASN A 53 -2.18 15.26 6.16
C ASN A 53 -2.80 13.92 5.73
N PHE A 54 -2.01 12.86 5.76
CA PHE A 54 -2.49 11.51 5.52
C PHE A 54 -3.36 11.04 6.69
N ILE A 55 -4.66 10.85 6.44
CA ILE A 55 -5.59 10.26 7.40
C ILE A 55 -5.89 8.84 6.90
N HIS A 56 -5.42 7.82 7.63
CA HIS A 56 -5.80 6.44 7.37
C HIS A 56 -7.00 6.10 8.25
N HIS A 57 -8.11 5.70 7.64
CA HIS A 57 -9.17 5.01 8.36
C HIS A 57 -8.89 3.51 8.27
N ASN A 58 -8.99 2.81 9.40
CA ASN A 58 -8.96 1.35 9.42
C ASN A 58 -10.14 0.83 8.58
N PRO A 59 -9.93 0.08 7.49
CA PRO A 59 -11.02 -0.47 6.68
C PRO A 59 -11.93 -1.43 7.45
N LEU A 60 -11.46 -1.95 8.58
CA LEU A 60 -12.23 -2.81 9.49
C LEU A 60 -12.97 -2.04 10.58
N ASN A 61 -12.94 -0.69 10.56
CA ASN A 61 -13.70 0.11 11.51
C ASN A 61 -15.20 -0.23 11.41
N GLY A 62 -15.83 -0.50 12.54
CA GLY A 62 -17.20 -1.02 12.61
C GLY A 62 -17.32 -2.56 12.61
N PHE A 63 -16.26 -3.29 12.24
CA PHE A 63 -16.19 -4.76 12.31
C PHE A 63 -15.31 -5.26 13.48
N GLU A 64 -14.87 -4.36 14.35
CA GLU A 64 -13.93 -4.63 15.45
C GLU A 64 -14.46 -5.61 16.51
N HIS A 65 -15.76 -5.92 16.49
CA HIS A 65 -16.42 -6.88 17.37
C HIS A 65 -16.37 -8.32 16.84
N LEU A 66 -15.90 -8.54 15.61
CA LEU A 66 -15.80 -9.86 14.97
C LEU A 66 -14.37 -10.39 15.07
N GLN A 67 -14.20 -11.70 14.87
CA GLN A 67 -12.87 -12.27 14.64
C GLN A 67 -12.27 -11.69 13.36
N PHE A 68 -10.95 -11.60 13.29
CA PHE A 68 -10.26 -10.90 12.22
C PHE A 68 -10.62 -11.45 10.83
N GLU A 69 -10.67 -12.77 10.68
CA GLU A 69 -11.02 -13.47 9.45
C GLU A 69 -12.44 -13.14 9.00
N GLU A 70 -13.38 -13.08 9.94
CA GLU A 70 -14.77 -12.74 9.68
C GLU A 70 -14.94 -11.27 9.31
N ALA A 71 -14.25 -10.38 10.03
CA ALA A 71 -14.22 -8.94 9.77
C ALA A 71 -13.69 -8.67 8.36
N VAL A 72 -12.56 -9.28 7.98
CA VAL A 72 -11.96 -9.13 6.66
C VAL A 72 -12.87 -9.68 5.58
N ALA A 73 -13.50 -10.84 5.80
CA ALA A 73 -14.44 -11.42 4.84
C ALA A 73 -15.67 -10.52 4.61
N GLN A 74 -16.24 -9.96 5.68
CA GLN A 74 -17.37 -9.03 5.58
C GLN A 74 -16.98 -7.71 4.90
N ALA A 75 -15.86 -7.11 5.29
CA ALA A 75 -15.35 -5.88 4.69
C ALA A 75 -15.02 -6.07 3.19
N THR A 76 -14.40 -7.18 2.81
CA THR A 76 -14.10 -7.54 1.41
C THR A 76 -15.38 -7.54 0.56
N ARG A 77 -16.46 -8.16 1.07
CA ARG A 77 -17.75 -8.19 0.37
C ARG A 77 -18.38 -6.82 0.25
N LEU A 78 -18.32 -6.01 1.31
CA LEU A 78 -18.92 -4.68 1.35
C LEU A 78 -18.19 -3.68 0.44
N PHE A 79 -16.86 -3.66 0.49
CA PHE A 79 -16.04 -2.69 -0.22
C PHE A 79 -15.61 -3.16 -1.62
N HIS A 80 -15.95 -4.40 -2.00
CA HIS A 80 -15.48 -5.04 -3.24
C HIS A 80 -13.95 -4.98 -3.42
N ALA A 81 -13.23 -5.01 -2.28
CA ALA A 81 -11.78 -4.90 -2.21
C ALA A 81 -11.16 -6.27 -1.88
N ARG A 82 -9.84 -6.40 -2.05
CA ARG A 82 -9.11 -7.61 -1.60
C ARG A 82 -8.80 -7.49 -0.11
N GLY A 83 -9.31 -8.42 0.70
CA GLY A 83 -9.04 -8.48 2.14
C GLY A 83 -7.63 -8.91 2.51
N TYR A 84 -6.99 -9.71 1.67
CA TYR A 84 -5.61 -10.17 1.84
C TYR A 84 -4.78 -9.87 0.58
N LEU A 85 -3.47 -9.74 0.78
CA LEU A 85 -2.53 -9.62 -0.33
C LEU A 85 -2.47 -10.90 -1.16
N ARG A 86 -2.01 -10.81 -2.41
CA ARG A 86 -1.70 -12.01 -3.17
C ARG A 86 -0.48 -12.68 -2.56
N ARG A 87 -0.36 -13.97 -2.78
CA ARG A 87 0.75 -14.77 -2.29
C ARG A 87 2.11 -14.30 -2.78
N THR A 88 2.19 -13.89 -4.04
CA THR A 88 3.38 -13.27 -4.63
C THR A 88 3.78 -11.98 -3.91
N ASP A 89 2.80 -11.21 -3.45
CA ASP A 89 3.04 -9.96 -2.72
C ASP A 89 3.59 -10.29 -1.32
N TYR A 90 3.06 -11.29 -0.61
CA TYR A 90 3.65 -11.78 0.65
C TYR A 90 5.08 -12.34 0.46
N GLN A 91 5.33 -13.05 -0.63
CA GLN A 91 6.67 -13.57 -0.95
C GLN A 91 7.69 -12.47 -1.20
N ALA A 92 7.30 -11.41 -1.92
CA ALA A 92 8.15 -10.23 -2.09
C ALA A 92 8.45 -9.57 -0.74
N LEU A 93 7.44 -9.41 0.13
CA LEU A 93 7.64 -8.86 1.48
C LEU A 93 8.57 -9.71 2.35
N MET A 94 8.53 -11.04 2.24
CA MET A 94 9.50 -11.93 2.89
C MET A 94 10.91 -11.73 2.34
N GLN A 95 11.07 -11.63 1.03
CA GLN A 95 12.38 -11.38 0.40
C GLN A 95 12.95 -10.01 0.77
N GLU A 96 12.09 -9.02 0.99
CA GLU A 96 12.45 -7.69 1.50
C GLU A 96 12.77 -7.69 3.01
N GLY A 97 12.63 -8.83 3.71
CA GLY A 97 12.82 -8.93 5.16
C GLY A 97 11.74 -8.23 5.99
N ARG A 98 10.59 -7.91 5.38
CA ARG A 98 9.44 -7.28 6.06
C ARG A 98 8.53 -8.30 6.75
N ILE A 99 8.65 -9.57 6.38
CA ILE A 99 7.99 -10.70 7.01
C ILE A 99 9.10 -11.68 7.39
N ASP A 100 9.15 -12.01 8.68
CA ASP A 100 10.12 -12.95 9.22
C ASP A 100 9.69 -14.40 8.89
N PRO A 101 10.47 -15.17 8.13
CA PRO A 101 10.14 -16.56 7.83
C PRO A 101 10.14 -17.47 9.07
N ASP A 102 10.91 -17.12 10.11
CA ASP A 102 11.00 -17.94 11.32
C ASP A 102 9.67 -17.96 12.07
N VAL A 103 8.94 -16.83 12.05
CA VAL A 103 7.58 -16.73 12.61
C VAL A 103 6.62 -17.69 11.92
N ILE A 104 6.75 -17.87 10.60
CA ILE A 104 5.89 -18.81 9.86
C ILE A 104 6.24 -20.26 10.24
N GLU A 105 7.53 -20.55 10.39
CA GLU A 105 7.98 -21.87 10.81
C GLU A 105 7.50 -22.24 12.21
N ASP A 106 7.52 -21.28 13.14
CA ASP A 106 7.02 -21.44 14.51
C ASP A 106 5.51 -21.71 14.53
N LEU A 107 4.73 -20.94 13.76
CA LEU A 107 3.27 -21.13 13.64
C LEU A 107 2.93 -22.50 13.03
N VAL A 108 3.70 -22.95 12.04
CA VAL A 108 3.56 -24.30 11.46
C VAL A 108 3.87 -25.37 12.51
N SER A 109 4.94 -25.19 13.28
CA SER A 109 5.29 -26.12 14.37
C SER A 109 4.23 -26.16 15.47
N GLU A 110 3.62 -25.03 15.81
CA GLU A 110 2.51 -24.96 16.76
C GLU A 110 1.26 -25.68 16.22
N PHE A 111 0.87 -25.39 14.97
CA PHE A 111 -0.25 -26.05 14.32
C PHE A 111 -0.08 -27.57 14.28
N LEU A 112 1.11 -28.07 13.91
CA LEU A 112 1.37 -29.50 13.86
C LEU A 112 1.34 -30.17 15.23
N ARG A 113 1.72 -29.46 16.29
CA ARG A 113 1.64 -29.98 17.66
C ARG A 113 0.20 -30.25 18.09
N ASP A 114 -0.73 -29.41 17.63
CA ASP A 114 -2.17 -29.53 17.92
C ASP A 114 -2.85 -30.52 16.96
N TRP A 115 -2.48 -30.50 15.68
CA TRP A 115 -3.14 -31.30 14.64
C TRP A 115 -2.66 -32.76 14.56
N ALA A 116 -1.35 -33.02 14.74
CA ALA A 116 -0.77 -34.35 14.54
C ALA A 116 -1.35 -35.45 15.46
N PRO A 117 -1.61 -35.22 16.76
CA PRO A 117 -2.17 -36.27 17.63
C PRO A 117 -3.48 -36.88 17.13
N ASP A 118 -4.30 -36.10 16.44
CA ASP A 118 -5.61 -36.53 15.95
C ASP A 118 -5.58 -37.14 14.53
N HIS A 119 -4.45 -37.03 13.82
CA HIS A 119 -4.37 -37.33 12.38
C HIS A 119 -3.18 -38.23 11.98
N ASP A 120 -2.20 -38.45 12.86
CA ASP A 120 -0.98 -39.22 12.58
C ASP A 120 -1.09 -40.69 13.04
N ALA A 121 -2.27 -41.29 12.91
CA ALA A 121 -2.55 -42.69 13.29
C ALA A 121 -2.23 -43.71 12.17
N CYS A 122 -1.56 -43.30 11.10
CA CYS A 122 -1.14 -44.22 10.04
C CYS A 122 0.16 -44.93 10.42
N GLU A 123 0.03 -46.15 10.94
CA GLU A 123 1.08 -47.16 10.99
C GLU A 123 1.45 -47.60 9.55
N ASP A 124 2.20 -46.79 8.82
CA ASP A 124 2.78 -47.20 7.54
C ASP A 124 4.32 -47.12 7.64
N ASP A 125 5.00 -48.24 7.38
CA ASP A 125 6.45 -48.46 7.49
C ASP A 125 7.27 -47.69 6.41
N GLY A 126 6.73 -46.58 5.92
CA GLY A 126 7.34 -45.70 4.92
C GLY A 126 8.23 -44.63 5.54
N GLU A 127 9.07 -43.99 4.70
CA GLU A 127 9.83 -42.79 5.10
C GLU A 127 8.87 -41.75 5.67
N GLN A 128 9.06 -41.40 6.95
CA GLN A 128 8.25 -40.41 7.64
C GLN A 128 8.38 -39.07 6.91
N LEU A 129 7.29 -38.65 6.26
CA LEU A 129 7.23 -37.38 5.55
C LEU A 129 7.45 -36.24 6.54
N ASP A 130 8.44 -35.38 6.28
CA ASP A 130 8.68 -34.16 7.06
C ASP A 130 7.56 -33.14 6.77
N LEU A 131 6.42 -33.33 7.45
CA LEU A 131 5.21 -32.53 7.27
C LEU A 131 5.45 -31.06 7.59
N LYS A 132 6.32 -30.76 8.57
CA LYS A 132 6.74 -29.39 8.89
C LYS A 132 7.39 -28.75 7.67
N ARG A 133 8.38 -29.40 7.08
CA ARG A 133 9.08 -28.88 5.90
C ARG A 133 8.16 -28.76 4.69
N ILE A 134 7.26 -29.73 4.48
CA ILE A 134 6.29 -29.69 3.40
C ILE A 134 5.37 -28.48 3.57
N LEU A 135 4.69 -28.35 4.72
CA LEU A 135 3.73 -27.28 4.95
C LEU A 135 4.41 -25.90 4.88
N THR A 136 5.60 -25.76 5.47
CA THR A 136 6.40 -24.53 5.38
C THR A 136 6.72 -24.20 3.92
N THR A 137 7.10 -25.19 3.11
CA THR A 137 7.38 -24.99 1.68
C THR A 137 6.13 -24.60 0.90
N LEU A 138 5.00 -25.25 1.13
CA LEU A 138 3.71 -24.90 0.52
C LEU A 138 3.34 -23.45 0.88
N MET A 139 3.52 -23.06 2.15
CA MET A 139 3.11 -21.76 2.66
C MET A 139 4.02 -20.61 2.24
N THR A 140 5.30 -20.85 1.98
CA THR A 140 6.28 -19.79 1.71
C THR A 140 6.79 -19.77 0.29
N ARG A 141 7.00 -20.93 -0.34
CA ARG A 141 7.69 -21.04 -1.64
C ARG A 141 6.76 -21.20 -2.83
N MET A 142 5.50 -21.55 -2.59
CA MET A 142 4.50 -21.76 -3.64
C MET A 142 3.57 -20.56 -3.74
N ASP A 143 3.23 -20.20 -4.97
CA ASP A 143 2.28 -19.13 -5.31
C ASP A 143 0.82 -19.54 -5.10
N GLN A 144 0.53 -20.85 -5.10
CA GLN A 144 -0.76 -21.44 -4.74
C GLN A 144 -0.58 -22.68 -3.84
N PRO A 145 -0.95 -22.61 -2.55
CA PRO A 145 -0.75 -23.69 -1.58
C PRO A 145 -1.89 -24.71 -1.58
N SER A 146 -3.08 -24.36 -2.08
CA SER A 146 -4.26 -25.22 -2.12
C SER A 146 -5.02 -25.06 -3.44
N VAL A 147 -5.64 -26.16 -3.87
CA VAL A 147 -5.99 -26.42 -5.27
C VAL A 147 -7.25 -25.67 -5.70
N GLY A 148 -7.10 -24.81 -6.70
CA GLY A 148 -8.16 -24.17 -7.48
C GLY A 148 -7.80 -24.19 -8.96
N ASN A 149 -7.90 -25.40 -9.55
CA ASN A 149 -7.66 -25.81 -10.94
C ASN A 149 -6.19 -25.95 -11.39
N ALA A 150 -5.78 -27.21 -11.59
CA ALA A 150 -4.46 -27.72 -11.96
C ALA A 150 -3.43 -27.77 -10.81
N TYR A 151 -3.30 -28.95 -10.22
CA TYR A 151 -2.30 -29.32 -9.22
C TYR A 151 -0.91 -28.75 -9.54
N PRO A 152 -0.16 -28.23 -8.54
CA PRO A 152 1.29 -28.14 -8.69
C PRO A 152 1.81 -29.56 -8.96
N SER A 153 2.56 -29.74 -10.04
CA SER A 153 3.13 -31.06 -10.34
C SER A 153 4.03 -31.50 -9.18
N THR A 154 4.11 -32.81 -8.95
CA THR A 154 5.05 -33.39 -7.97
C THR A 154 6.47 -32.85 -8.21
N ASP A 155 6.86 -32.68 -9.46
CA ASP A 155 8.14 -32.08 -9.86
C ASP A 155 8.30 -30.63 -9.38
N ALA A 156 7.24 -29.81 -9.43
CA ALA A 156 7.28 -28.42 -8.96
C ALA A 156 7.48 -28.34 -7.43
N ILE A 157 6.85 -29.26 -6.69
CA ILE A 157 7.02 -29.38 -5.24
C ILE A 157 8.45 -29.83 -4.92
N LEU A 158 8.92 -30.90 -5.57
CA LEU A 158 10.26 -31.44 -5.35
C LEU A 158 11.35 -30.44 -5.74
N ALA A 159 11.16 -29.65 -6.80
CA ALA A 159 12.10 -28.60 -7.20
C ALA A 159 12.28 -27.53 -6.11
N ARG A 160 11.23 -27.21 -5.33
CA ARG A 160 11.29 -26.24 -4.23
C ARG A 160 11.75 -26.83 -2.90
N LEU A 161 11.63 -28.14 -2.71
CA LEU A 161 12.14 -28.87 -1.55
C LEU A 161 13.65 -29.10 -1.59
N ARG A 162 14.24 -29.20 -2.79
CA ARG A 162 15.70 -29.30 -2.94
C ARG A 162 16.38 -28.07 -2.31
N PRO A 163 17.44 -28.25 -1.50
CA PRO A 163 18.18 -27.12 -0.96
C PRO A 163 18.75 -26.29 -2.11
N SER A 164 18.59 -24.97 -2.04
CA SER A 164 19.25 -24.05 -2.98
C SER A 164 20.75 -24.30 -2.87
N ALA A 165 21.42 -24.59 -3.98
CA ALA A 165 22.87 -24.78 -4.05
C ALA A 165 23.67 -23.47 -3.82
N ASP A 166 23.06 -22.50 -3.12
CA ASP A 166 23.56 -21.16 -2.91
C ASP A 166 23.10 -20.71 -1.51
N GLN A 167 23.71 -21.33 -0.50
CA GLN A 167 23.82 -20.77 0.85
C GLN A 167 25.32 -20.78 1.19
N PRO A 168 25.93 -19.63 1.49
CA PRO A 168 27.33 -19.56 1.92
C PRO A 168 27.57 -20.24 3.27
#